data_AF-A0A1Y4UQ49-F1
#
_entry.id   AF-A0A1Y4UQ49-F1
#
_cell.length_a   1.000
_cell.length_b   1.000
_cell.length_c   1.000
_cell.angle_alpha   90.00
_cell.angle_beta   90.00
_cell.angle_gamma   90.00
#
_symmetry.space_group_name_H-M   'P 1'
#
loop_
_entity.id
_entity.type
_entity.pdbx_description
1 polymer ?
#
loop_
_entity_poly.entity_id
_entity_poly.type
_entity_poly.pdbx_seq_one_letter_code
_entity_poly.pdbx_strand_id
1 'polypeptide(L)'
;MQEVIPLVSLMIFLFIIVALVITVATGNLAVPLVMGVLFVLVLFIVGEVQKTSSKTNRRRQNSSRGIQPQETICCPNCGSPVSLRGDRWECGYCGDFGGISSLHPSEKAKLREADTPSIQLTFTVADTSEEPEENAPPRSFSRTELEDMVRRWDFSENEQACRDLLIAAFPDAVRFWNAEEMSEMDTMELLGKVGARNPETGIQMMKFLLDTAENHLQEPEAAQQLLGNDLYELCHDQAVQPQLLTQLKADEHLAQQLFQSAYVSDIQGELLDACDWFEERSLKEYLLSLLTQNAYFKGFN
;
A
#
# COMPACT_ATOMS: atom_id res chain seq x y z
N MET A 1 16.72 -12.67 -10.86
CA MET A 1 17.24 -12.24 -9.55
C MET A 1 17.98 -13.35 -8.78
N GLN A 2 18.43 -14.43 -9.42
CA GLN A 2 19.07 -15.56 -8.71
C GLN A 2 20.61 -15.46 -8.60
N GLU A 3 21.28 -14.59 -9.38
CA GLU A 3 22.76 -14.58 -9.47
C GLU A 3 23.48 -13.49 -8.68
N VAL A 4 22.76 -12.51 -8.09
CA VAL A 4 23.39 -11.39 -7.37
C VAL A 4 23.65 -11.73 -5.89
N ILE A 5 22.79 -12.57 -5.30
CA ILE A 5 22.90 -13.07 -3.93
C ILE A 5 24.20 -13.88 -3.68
N PRO A 6 24.66 -14.79 -4.58
CA PRO A 6 25.90 -15.54 -4.33
C PRO A 6 27.16 -14.66 -4.38
N LEU A 7 27.17 -13.57 -5.15
CA LEU A 7 28.34 -12.70 -5.28
C LEU A 7 28.57 -11.82 -4.06
N VAL A 8 27.50 -11.23 -3.51
CA VAL A 8 27.59 -10.42 -2.29
C VAL A 8 27.98 -11.30 -1.10
N SER A 9 27.40 -12.49 -1.00
CA SER A 9 27.75 -13.46 0.05
C SER A 9 29.21 -13.93 -0.05
N LEU A 10 29.73 -14.15 -1.27
CA LEU A 10 31.13 -14.51 -1.49
C LEU A 10 32.09 -13.36 -1.13
N MET A 11 31.74 -12.12 -1.45
CA MET A 11 32.55 -10.95 -1.11
C MET A 11 32.61 -10.71 0.40
N ILE A 12 31.50 -10.88 1.12
CA ILE A 12 31.45 -10.81 2.58
C ILE A 12 32.33 -11.91 3.19
N PHE A 13 32.22 -13.14 2.69
CA PHE A 13 33.01 -14.27 3.19
C PHE A 13 34.52 -14.07 2.97
N LEU A 14 34.93 -13.60 1.79
CA LEU A 14 36.33 -13.27 1.50
C LEU A 14 36.85 -12.11 2.38
N PHE A 15 36.03 -11.09 2.62
CA PHE A 15 36.38 -9.97 3.49
C PHE A 15 36.64 -10.44 4.93
N ILE A 16 35.79 -11.31 5.48
CA ILE A 16 35.97 -11.89 6.82
C ILE A 16 37.28 -12.68 6.91
N ILE A 17 37.60 -13.49 5.90
CA ILE A 17 38.85 -14.26 5.86
C ILE A 17 40.07 -13.33 5.85
N VAL A 18 40.06 -12.28 5.02
CA VAL A 18 41.17 -11.32 4.93
C VAL A 18 41.33 -10.54 6.23
N ALA A 19 40.23 -10.09 6.84
CA ALA A 19 40.25 -9.40 8.13
C ALA A 19 40.84 -10.29 9.24
N LEU A 20 40.49 -11.58 9.26
CA LEU A 20 40.99 -12.54 10.23
C LEU A 20 42.49 -12.81 10.04
N VAL A 21 42.96 -12.95 8.80
CA VAL A 21 44.39 -13.11 8.48
C VAL A 21 45.19 -11.87 8.89
N ILE A 22 44.69 -10.66 8.62
CA ILE A 22 45.37 -9.40 9.03
C ILE A 22 45.44 -9.29 10.55
N THR A 23 44.36 -9.65 11.25
CA THR A 23 44.31 -9.62 12.72
C THR A 23 45.34 -10.57 13.32
N VAL A 24 45.45 -11.79 12.79
CA VAL A 24 46.42 -12.79 13.25
C VAL A 24 47.86 -12.38 12.93
N ALA A 25 48.10 -11.78 11.76
CA ALA A 25 49.45 -11.38 11.32
C ALA A 25 49.97 -10.13 12.02
N THR A 26 49.09 -9.19 12.41
CA THR A 26 49.48 -7.90 12.99
C THR A 26 49.21 -7.78 14.48
N GLY A 27 48.40 -8.67 15.06
CA GLY A 27 47.97 -8.63 16.46
C GLY A 27 47.10 -7.43 16.83
N ASN A 28 46.66 -6.64 15.84
CA ASN A 28 45.98 -5.37 16.07
C ASN A 28 44.54 -5.39 15.52
N LEU A 29 43.56 -5.36 16.43
CA LEU A 29 42.14 -5.42 16.11
C LEU A 29 41.59 -4.08 15.58
N ALA A 30 42.33 -2.97 15.69
CA ALA A 30 41.85 -1.67 15.24
C ALA A 30 41.76 -1.57 13.70
N VAL A 31 42.68 -2.23 12.99
CA VAL A 31 42.74 -2.22 11.51
C VAL A 31 41.53 -2.91 10.86
N PRO A 32 41.13 -4.14 11.21
CA PRO A 32 39.96 -4.79 10.63
C PRO A 32 38.64 -4.08 10.99
N LEU A 33 38.56 -3.41 12.15
CA LEU A 33 37.36 -2.65 12.54
C LEU A 33 37.15 -1.41 11.67
N VAL A 34 38.21 -0.63 11.43
CA VAL A 34 38.14 0.55 10.54
C VAL A 34 37.86 0.11 9.10
N MET A 35 38.46 -0.98 8.64
CA MET A 35 38.18 -1.54 7.31
C MET A 35 36.75 -2.07 7.20
N GLY A 36 36.18 -2.64 8.27
CA GLY A 36 34.80 -3.09 8.32
C GLY A 36 33.79 -1.95 8.19
N VAL A 37 34.01 -0.84 8.90
CA VAL A 37 33.18 0.37 8.78
C VAL A 37 33.25 0.95 7.37
N LEU A 38 34.45 1.02 6.78
CA LEU A 38 34.62 1.49 5.40
C LEU A 38 33.90 0.59 4.40
N PHE A 39 33.95 -0.73 4.60
CA PHE A 39 33.30 -1.71 3.74
C PHE A 39 31.77 -1.58 3.78
N VAL A 40 31.17 -1.40 4.96
CA VAL A 40 29.72 -1.17 5.11
C VAL A 40 29.30 0.13 4.42
N LEU A 41 30.08 1.20 4.55
CA LEU A 41 29.81 2.47 3.86
C LEU A 41 29.90 2.31 2.33
N VAL A 42 30.87 1.56 1.82
CA VAL A 42 31.00 1.29 0.38
C VAL A 42 29.81 0.46 -0.12
N LEU A 43 29.36 -0.57 0.62
CA LEU A 43 28.18 -1.34 0.25
C LEU A 43 26.91 -0.50 0.24
N PHE A 44 26.75 0.40 1.21
CA PHE A 44 25.62 1.33 1.27
C PHE A 44 25.61 2.29 0.08
N ILE A 45 26.77 2.87 -0.26
CA ILE A 45 26.92 3.76 -1.42
C ILE A 45 26.66 3.00 -2.74
N VAL A 46 27.18 1.78 -2.89
CA VAL A 46 26.91 0.95 -4.08
C VAL A 46 25.43 0.60 -4.19
N GLY A 47 24.76 0.32 -3.06
CA GLY A 47 23.31 0.09 -3.01
C GLY A 47 22.50 1.30 -3.48
N GLU A 48 22.82 2.50 -2.99
CA GLU A 48 22.17 3.76 -3.41
C GLU A 48 22.48 4.14 -4.87
N VAL A 49 23.70 3.88 -5.35
CA VAL A 49 24.08 4.11 -6.76
C VAL A 49 23.35 3.12 -7.70
N GLN A 50 23.12 1.87 -7.30
CA GLN A 50 22.31 0.94 -8.08
C GLN A 50 20.82 1.30 -8.07
N LYS A 51 20.30 1.82 -6.95
CA LYS A 51 18.92 2.33 -6.83
C LYS A 51 18.68 3.58 -7.69
N THR A 52 19.67 4.44 -7.86
CA THR A 52 19.59 5.62 -8.74
C THR A 52 19.84 5.30 -10.21
N SER A 53 20.73 4.34 -10.52
CA SER A 53 21.01 3.90 -11.89
C SER A 53 19.85 3.10 -12.52
N SER A 54 19.10 2.33 -11.74
CA SER A 54 17.91 1.62 -12.20
C SER A 54 16.75 2.57 -12.55
N LYS A 55 16.63 3.70 -11.85
CA LYS A 55 15.67 4.78 -12.18
C LYS A 55 16.04 5.53 -13.47
N THR A 56 17.32 5.83 -13.69
CA THR A 56 17.76 6.57 -14.89
C THR A 56 17.77 5.71 -16.16
N ASN A 57 18.07 4.41 -16.07
CA ASN A 57 18.07 3.54 -17.26
C ASN A 57 16.65 3.23 -17.77
N ARG A 58 15.64 3.24 -16.88
CA ARG A 58 14.21 3.07 -17.25
C ARG A 58 13.64 4.26 -18.02
N ARG A 59 14.17 5.47 -17.80
CA ARG A 59 13.76 6.71 -18.50
C ARG A 59 14.16 6.73 -19.99
N ARG A 60 15.18 5.97 -20.41
CA ARG A 60 15.62 5.90 -21.82
C ARG A 60 14.98 4.76 -22.62
N GLN A 61 14.47 3.72 -21.97
CA GLN A 61 13.93 2.55 -22.68
C GLN A 61 12.42 2.64 -23.00
N ASN A 62 11.66 3.45 -22.26
CA ASN A 62 10.22 3.65 -22.52
C ASN A 62 9.90 4.67 -23.63
N SER A 63 10.91 5.32 -24.23
CA SER A 63 10.68 6.27 -25.34
C SER A 63 10.60 5.61 -26.73
N SER A 64 10.80 4.29 -26.83
CA SER A 64 10.89 3.60 -28.13
C SER A 64 10.20 2.26 -28.11
N ARG A 65 8.87 2.25 -28.05
CA ARG A 65 7.99 1.18 -28.59
C ARG A 65 6.55 1.68 -28.57
N GLY A 66 6.12 2.26 -29.69
CA GLY A 66 4.71 2.39 -29.99
C GLY A 66 4.12 1.00 -30.19
N ILE A 67 3.37 0.52 -29.20
CA ILE A 67 2.46 -0.61 -29.30
C ILE A 67 1.20 -0.17 -28.56
N GLN A 68 0.07 -0.26 -29.26
CA GLN A 68 -1.24 0.18 -28.78
C GLN A 68 -1.66 -0.50 -27.47
N PRO A 69 -2.52 0.12 -26.65
CA PRO A 69 -2.93 -0.45 -25.37
C PRO A 69 -3.87 -1.63 -25.62
N GLN A 70 -3.42 -2.84 -25.33
CA GLN A 70 -4.30 -3.91 -24.90
C GLN A 70 -4.42 -3.82 -23.37
N GLU A 71 -5.65 -3.71 -22.88
CA GLU A 71 -5.98 -3.64 -21.46
C GLU A 71 -5.39 -4.84 -20.72
N THR A 72 -4.27 -4.59 -20.05
CA THR A 72 -3.53 -5.62 -19.33
C THR A 72 -3.97 -5.60 -17.88
N ILE A 73 -4.29 -6.76 -17.32
CA ILE A 73 -4.75 -6.89 -15.94
C ILE A 73 -3.63 -6.53 -14.96
N CYS A 74 -3.98 -5.80 -13.91
CA CYS A 74 -3.03 -5.31 -12.91
C CYS A 74 -3.01 -6.17 -11.64
N CYS A 75 -1.84 -6.23 -11.00
CA CYS A 75 -1.64 -6.91 -9.72
C CYS A 75 -2.28 -6.11 -8.58
N PRO A 76 -3.14 -6.71 -7.74
CA PRO A 76 -3.77 -6.01 -6.62
C PRO A 76 -2.75 -5.53 -5.57
N ASN A 77 -1.61 -6.20 -5.45
CA ASN A 77 -0.59 -5.88 -4.46
C ASN A 77 0.39 -4.77 -4.91
N CYS A 78 0.55 -4.53 -6.21
CA CYS A 78 1.59 -3.59 -6.68
C CYS A 78 1.30 -2.87 -8.01
N GLY A 79 0.10 -3.04 -8.58
CA GLY A 79 -0.34 -2.40 -9.82
C GLY A 79 0.38 -2.88 -11.09
N SER A 80 1.41 -3.73 -10.98
CA SER A 80 2.16 -4.24 -12.13
C SER A 80 1.33 -5.23 -12.96
N PRO A 81 1.49 -5.29 -14.29
CA PRO A 81 0.73 -6.21 -15.12
C PRO A 81 1.00 -7.67 -14.73
N VAL A 82 -0.05 -8.47 -14.64
CA VAL A 82 0.01 -9.89 -14.28
C VAL A 82 -0.03 -10.78 -15.51
N SER A 83 0.59 -11.94 -15.41
CA SER A 83 0.44 -13.01 -16.41
C SER A 83 -0.74 -13.90 -16.04
N LEU A 84 -1.64 -14.13 -16.99
CA LEU A 84 -2.75 -15.07 -16.81
C LEU A 84 -2.37 -16.47 -17.26
N ARG A 85 -2.70 -17.48 -16.44
CA ARG A 85 -2.57 -18.90 -16.77
C ARG A 85 -3.83 -19.63 -16.34
N GLY A 86 -4.76 -19.82 -17.27
CA GLY A 86 -6.05 -20.44 -16.99
C GLY A 86 -6.89 -19.57 -16.05
N ASP A 87 -7.27 -20.09 -14.90
CA ASP A 87 -8.06 -19.42 -13.86
C ASP A 87 -7.22 -18.67 -12.82
N ARG A 88 -5.91 -18.49 -13.08
CA ARG A 88 -4.96 -17.88 -12.14
C ARG A 88 -4.18 -16.75 -12.78
N TRP A 89 -3.77 -15.81 -11.94
CA TRP A 89 -2.87 -14.72 -12.29
C TRP A 89 -1.58 -14.80 -11.47
N GLU A 90 -0.48 -14.34 -12.05
CA GLU A 90 0.84 -14.31 -11.44
C GLU A 90 1.52 -12.98 -11.74
N CYS A 91 1.94 -12.26 -10.70
CA CYS A 91 2.69 -11.03 -10.83
C CYS A 91 4.19 -11.33 -10.92
N GLY A 92 4.78 -11.15 -12.11
CA GLY A 92 6.22 -11.31 -12.30
C GLY A 92 7.10 -10.24 -11.62
N TYR A 93 6.50 -9.22 -11.02
CA TYR A 93 7.21 -8.14 -10.33
C TYR A 93 7.34 -8.39 -8.82
N CYS A 94 6.21 -8.55 -8.11
CA CYS A 94 6.22 -8.80 -6.65
C CYS A 94 6.18 -10.29 -6.28
N GLY A 95 5.92 -11.18 -7.23
CA GLY A 95 5.81 -12.62 -7.00
C GLY A 95 4.47 -13.06 -6.41
N ASP A 96 3.51 -12.14 -6.26
CA ASP A 96 2.15 -12.46 -5.81
C ASP A 96 1.38 -13.24 -6.88
N PHE A 97 0.47 -14.11 -6.44
CA PHE A 97 -0.33 -14.95 -7.31
C PHE A 97 -1.68 -15.26 -6.67
N GLY A 98 -2.71 -15.40 -7.51
CA GLY A 98 -4.06 -15.66 -7.03
C GLY A 98 -4.97 -16.24 -8.09
N GLY A 99 -6.19 -16.59 -7.68
CA GLY A 99 -7.25 -16.93 -8.62
C GLY A 99 -7.80 -15.67 -9.30
N ILE A 100 -8.33 -15.79 -10.51
CA ILE A 100 -9.05 -14.68 -11.16
C ILE A 100 -10.22 -14.18 -10.29
N SER A 101 -10.82 -15.06 -9.49
CA SER A 101 -11.84 -14.71 -8.50
C SER A 101 -11.34 -13.78 -7.38
N SER A 102 -10.03 -13.64 -7.18
CA SER A 102 -9.45 -12.71 -6.21
C SER A 102 -9.10 -11.34 -6.79
N LEU A 103 -9.25 -11.16 -8.11
CA LEU A 103 -9.04 -9.86 -8.75
C LEU A 103 -10.19 -8.89 -8.42
N HIS A 104 -9.90 -7.59 -8.49
CA HIS A 104 -10.90 -6.55 -8.33
C HIS A 104 -12.05 -6.71 -9.36
N PRO A 105 -13.31 -6.39 -9.03
CA PRO A 105 -14.43 -6.48 -9.97
C PRO A 105 -14.21 -5.79 -11.32
N SER A 106 -13.47 -4.67 -11.36
CA SER A 106 -13.11 -3.98 -12.62
C SER A 106 -12.13 -4.80 -13.47
N GLU A 107 -11.14 -5.43 -12.86
CA GLU A 107 -10.20 -6.34 -13.54
C GLU A 107 -10.90 -7.61 -14.02
N LYS A 108 -11.88 -8.10 -13.26
CA LYS A 108 -12.78 -9.17 -13.69
C LYS A 108 -13.70 -8.74 -14.84
N ALA A 109 -14.09 -7.47 -14.91
CA ALA A 109 -14.89 -6.94 -16.02
C ALA A 109 -14.06 -6.87 -17.32
N LYS A 110 -12.79 -6.45 -17.24
CA LYS A 110 -11.84 -6.48 -18.36
C LYS A 110 -11.66 -7.88 -18.94
N LEU A 111 -11.66 -8.92 -18.09
CA LEU A 111 -11.67 -10.32 -18.53
C LEU A 111 -12.94 -10.73 -19.28
N ARG A 112 -14.10 -10.23 -18.85
CA ARG A 112 -15.40 -10.55 -19.47
C ARG A 112 -15.61 -9.81 -20.78
N GLU A 113 -15.06 -8.60 -20.92
CA GLU A 113 -15.08 -7.83 -22.16
C GLU A 113 -14.17 -8.46 -23.23
N ALA A 114 -13.02 -9.04 -22.83
CA ALA A 114 -12.15 -9.80 -23.73
C ALA A 114 -12.81 -11.07 -24.32
N ASP A 115 -13.80 -11.65 -23.62
CA ASP A 115 -14.51 -12.88 -24.01
C ASP A 115 -15.81 -12.62 -24.82
N THR A 116 -16.17 -11.35 -25.09
CA THR A 116 -17.40 -11.04 -25.83
C THR A 116 -17.13 -10.94 -27.34
N PRO A 117 -17.66 -11.85 -28.18
CA PRO A 117 -17.51 -11.71 -29.63
C PRO A 117 -18.40 -10.55 -30.10
N SER A 118 -17.77 -9.46 -30.54
CA SER A 118 -18.46 -8.29 -31.06
C SER A 118 -19.14 -8.61 -32.40
N ILE A 119 -20.47 -8.77 -32.36
CA ILE A 119 -21.31 -8.74 -33.55
C ILE A 119 -21.61 -7.26 -33.82
N GLN A 120 -20.95 -6.68 -34.81
CA GLN A 120 -21.27 -5.34 -35.29
C GLN A 120 -22.58 -5.36 -36.06
N LEU A 121 -23.63 -4.79 -35.47
CA LEU A 121 -24.85 -4.42 -36.19
C LEU A 121 -24.91 -2.90 -36.28
N THR A 122 -24.57 -2.36 -37.45
CA THR A 122 -24.63 -0.93 -37.73
C THR A 122 -26.08 -0.49 -37.90
N PHE A 123 -26.57 0.36 -37.01
CA PHE A 123 -27.76 1.17 -37.27
C PHE A 123 -27.36 2.64 -37.19
N THR A 124 -27.37 3.31 -38.35
CA THR A 124 -27.05 4.73 -38.49
C THR A 124 -28.26 5.55 -38.07
N VAL A 125 -28.15 6.32 -36.99
CA VAL A 125 -29.05 7.43 -36.68
C VAL A 125 -28.22 8.65 -36.31
N ALA A 126 -28.65 9.79 -36.87
CA ALA A 126 -27.99 11.07 -36.95
C ALA A 126 -27.45 11.63 -35.62
N ASP A 127 -26.13 11.81 -35.59
CA ASP A 127 -25.45 13.12 -35.50
C ASP A 127 -25.95 14.09 -34.42
N THR A 128 -25.54 13.82 -33.18
CA THR A 128 -24.89 14.81 -32.31
C THR A 128 -23.82 14.04 -31.52
N SER A 129 -22.74 13.68 -32.21
CA SER A 129 -21.55 13.10 -31.57
C SER A 129 -20.61 14.23 -31.19
N GLU A 130 -20.70 14.66 -29.93
CA GLU A 130 -19.54 15.29 -29.28
C GLU A 130 -18.50 14.18 -29.10
N GLU A 131 -17.40 14.27 -29.85
CA GLU A 131 -16.24 13.42 -29.65
C GLU A 131 -15.70 13.62 -28.22
N PRO A 132 -15.33 12.56 -27.49
CA PRO A 132 -14.81 12.72 -26.14
C PRO A 132 -13.52 13.53 -26.18
N GLU A 133 -13.53 14.71 -25.56
CA GLU A 133 -12.38 15.59 -25.42
C GLU A 133 -11.27 14.87 -24.65
N GLU A 134 -10.33 14.25 -25.36
CA GLU A 134 -9.12 13.59 -24.85
C GLU A 134 -8.11 14.57 -24.18
N ASN A 135 -8.54 15.80 -23.89
CA ASN A 135 -7.77 16.86 -23.21
C ASN A 135 -8.64 17.74 -22.29
N ALA A 136 -9.77 17.23 -21.79
CA ALA A 136 -10.46 17.90 -20.70
C ALA A 136 -9.56 17.85 -19.43
N PRO A 137 -9.37 18.96 -18.71
CA PRO A 137 -8.66 18.93 -17.43
C PRO A 137 -9.36 17.91 -16.51
N PRO A 138 -8.60 17.14 -15.70
CA PRO A 138 -9.18 16.11 -14.84
C PRO A 138 -10.34 16.70 -14.05
N ARG A 139 -11.50 16.04 -14.09
CA ARG A 139 -12.68 16.47 -13.35
C ARG A 139 -12.30 16.58 -11.88
N SER A 140 -12.36 17.78 -11.33
CA SER A 140 -12.18 18.00 -9.90
C SER A 140 -13.49 17.69 -9.18
N PHE A 141 -13.43 16.86 -8.15
CA PHE A 141 -14.60 16.54 -7.33
C PHE A 141 -14.64 17.45 -6.10
N SER A 142 -15.84 17.88 -5.72
CA SER A 142 -16.06 18.56 -4.44
C SER A 142 -15.92 17.58 -3.27
N ARG A 143 -15.67 18.10 -2.06
CA ARG A 143 -15.63 17.27 -0.84
C ARG A 143 -16.90 16.44 -0.67
N THR A 144 -18.08 17.02 -0.97
CA THR A 144 -19.36 16.34 -0.81
C THR A 144 -19.53 15.19 -1.81
N GLU A 145 -19.08 15.36 -3.06
CA GLU A 145 -19.06 14.26 -4.05
C GLU A 145 -18.12 13.14 -3.61
N LEU A 146 -16.93 13.48 -3.13
CA LEU A 146 -15.95 12.50 -2.63
C LEU A 146 -16.47 11.73 -1.41
N GLU A 147 -17.11 12.43 -0.48
CA GLU A 147 -17.71 11.81 0.71
C GLU A 147 -18.88 10.88 0.34
N ASP A 148 -19.67 11.26 -0.66
CA ASP A 148 -20.75 10.43 -1.20
C ASP A 148 -20.22 9.18 -1.92
N MET A 149 -19.12 9.29 -2.68
CA MET A 149 -18.42 8.14 -3.28
C MET A 149 -17.94 7.14 -2.23
N VAL A 150 -17.25 7.62 -1.18
CA VAL A 150 -16.76 6.77 -0.08
C VAL A 150 -17.93 6.16 0.71
N ARG A 151 -18.98 6.94 0.99
CA ARG A 151 -20.17 6.45 1.72
C ARG A 151 -20.93 5.36 0.96
N ARG A 152 -20.97 5.44 -0.36
CA ARG A 152 -21.58 4.41 -1.23
C ARG A 152 -20.60 3.29 -1.61
N TRP A 153 -19.33 3.46 -1.29
CA TRP A 153 -18.24 2.59 -1.71
C TRP A 153 -18.18 2.36 -3.23
N ASP A 154 -18.36 3.45 -3.99
CA ASP A 154 -18.32 3.44 -5.46
C ASP A 154 -17.25 4.40 -5.97
N PHE A 155 -16.19 3.82 -6.53
CA PHE A 155 -14.99 4.51 -7.01
C PHE A 155 -14.85 4.49 -8.54
N SER A 156 -15.93 4.16 -9.25
CA SER A 156 -15.91 4.10 -10.73
C SER A 156 -15.54 5.43 -11.38
N GLU A 157 -15.92 6.56 -10.78
CA GLU A 157 -15.56 7.90 -11.26
C GLU A 157 -14.22 8.40 -10.72
N ASN A 158 -13.78 7.93 -9.55
CA ASN A 158 -12.53 8.32 -8.92
C ASN A 158 -11.96 7.20 -8.04
N GLU A 159 -10.98 6.47 -8.58
CA GLU A 159 -10.26 5.41 -7.85
C GLU A 159 -9.50 5.94 -6.62
N GLN A 160 -9.19 7.23 -6.60
CA GLN A 160 -8.46 7.90 -5.51
C GLN A 160 -9.41 8.65 -4.56
N ALA A 161 -10.72 8.34 -4.55
CA ALA A 161 -11.70 9.10 -3.77
C ALA A 161 -11.37 9.16 -2.27
N CYS A 162 -10.86 8.07 -1.66
CA CYS A 162 -10.44 8.08 -0.26
C CYS A 162 -9.32 9.11 0.00
N ARG A 163 -8.25 9.08 -0.81
CA ARG A 163 -7.14 10.04 -0.73
C ARG A 163 -7.60 11.46 -0.96
N ASP A 164 -8.36 11.68 -2.04
CA ASP A 164 -8.82 13.02 -2.43
C ASP A 164 -9.79 13.60 -1.38
N LEU A 165 -10.64 12.75 -0.78
CA LEU A 165 -11.50 13.11 0.34
C LEU A 165 -10.67 13.57 1.53
N LEU A 166 -9.62 12.82 1.88
CA LEU A 166 -8.70 13.17 2.96
C LEU A 166 -7.97 14.49 2.70
N ILE A 167 -7.48 14.70 1.49
CA ILE A 167 -6.86 15.98 1.07
C ILE A 167 -7.85 17.13 1.20
N ALA A 168 -9.09 16.94 0.74
CA ALA A 168 -10.13 17.97 0.80
C ALA A 168 -10.61 18.27 2.23
N ALA A 169 -10.62 17.27 3.11
CA ALA A 169 -11.04 17.40 4.50
C ALA A 169 -9.92 17.94 5.41
N PHE A 170 -8.66 17.67 5.09
CA PHE A 170 -7.48 18.02 5.90
C PHE A 170 -6.40 18.77 5.09
N PRO A 171 -6.71 19.92 4.46
CA PRO A 171 -5.76 20.62 3.59
C PRO A 171 -4.48 21.07 4.31
N ASP A 172 -4.58 21.39 5.61
CA ASP A 172 -3.42 21.77 6.42
C ASP A 172 -2.46 20.60 6.70
N ALA A 173 -2.94 19.35 6.71
CA ALA A 173 -2.13 18.17 6.93
C ALA A 173 -1.24 17.87 5.71
N VAL A 174 -1.69 18.25 4.52
CA VAL A 174 -1.07 17.90 3.24
C VAL A 174 -0.30 19.05 2.58
N ARG A 175 -0.36 20.25 3.15
CA ARG A 175 0.33 21.48 2.65
C ARG A 175 1.85 21.37 2.48
N PHE A 176 2.45 20.28 2.96
CA PHE A 176 3.89 20.05 2.93
C PHE A 176 4.35 19.41 1.61
N TRP A 177 3.43 18.85 0.84
CA TRP A 177 3.71 18.26 -0.47
C TRP A 177 3.16 19.14 -1.58
N ASN A 178 3.85 19.15 -2.71
CA ASN A 178 3.37 19.85 -3.90
C ASN A 178 2.36 18.99 -4.68
N ALA A 179 1.71 19.57 -5.71
CA ALA A 179 0.66 18.89 -6.46
C ALA A 179 1.13 17.61 -7.18
N GLU A 180 2.38 17.57 -7.64
CA GLU A 180 2.96 16.39 -8.30
C GLU A 180 3.14 15.26 -7.26
N GLU A 181 3.78 15.56 -6.13
CA GLU A 181 3.96 14.60 -5.04
C GLU A 181 2.61 14.08 -4.51
N MET A 182 1.61 14.96 -4.37
CA MET A 182 0.27 14.56 -3.94
C MET A 182 -0.46 13.68 -4.95
N SER A 183 -0.20 13.86 -6.25
CA SER A 183 -0.83 13.04 -7.29
C SER A 183 -0.27 11.61 -7.35
N GLU A 184 0.99 11.42 -6.94
CA GLU A 184 1.66 10.12 -6.93
C GLU A 184 1.34 9.28 -5.70
N MET A 185 1.02 9.90 -4.56
CA MET A 185 0.69 9.19 -3.31
C MET A 185 -0.69 8.54 -3.42
N ASP A 186 -0.82 7.33 -2.90
CA ASP A 186 -2.11 6.69 -2.64
C ASP A 186 -2.61 7.00 -1.22
N THR A 187 -3.76 6.43 -0.83
CA THR A 187 -4.34 6.62 0.51
C THR A 187 -3.41 6.11 1.62
N MET A 188 -2.76 4.97 1.40
CA MET A 188 -1.86 4.34 2.38
C MET A 188 -0.63 5.19 2.63
N GLU A 189 0.07 5.59 1.57
CA GLU A 189 1.28 6.41 1.67
C GLU A 189 0.95 7.79 2.26
N LEU A 190 -0.20 8.38 1.91
CA LEU A 190 -0.65 9.64 2.48
C LEU A 190 -0.83 9.53 4.00
N LEU A 191 -1.58 8.53 4.46
CA LEU A 191 -1.85 8.33 5.89
C LEU A 191 -0.57 7.99 6.65
N GLY A 192 0.29 7.12 6.10
CA GLY A 192 1.59 6.78 6.68
C GLY A 192 2.48 8.01 6.85
N LYS A 193 2.63 8.82 5.80
CA LYS A 193 3.45 10.05 5.87
C LYS A 193 2.89 11.11 6.81
N VAL A 194 1.58 11.32 6.83
CA VAL A 194 0.96 12.26 7.77
C VAL A 194 1.13 11.74 9.20
N GLY A 195 0.89 10.45 9.45
CA GLY A 195 1.07 9.81 10.75
C GLY A 195 2.50 9.96 11.29
N ALA A 196 3.50 9.66 10.47
CA ALA A 196 4.91 9.80 10.86
C ALA A 196 5.29 11.25 11.22
N ARG A 197 4.64 12.24 10.60
CA ARG A 197 4.88 13.67 10.86
C ARG A 197 4.08 14.20 12.04
N ASN A 198 2.82 13.82 12.13
CA ASN A 198 1.87 14.24 13.15
C ASN A 198 0.87 13.11 13.41
N PRO A 199 1.17 12.22 14.37
CA PRO A 199 0.37 11.04 14.63
C PRO A 199 -1.09 11.34 14.92
N GLU A 200 -1.39 12.37 15.72
CA GLU A 200 -2.75 12.78 16.06
C GLU A 200 -3.57 13.14 14.82
N THR A 201 -2.97 13.86 13.86
CA THR A 201 -3.65 14.20 12.61
C THR A 201 -3.86 12.97 11.73
N GLY A 202 -2.87 12.07 11.66
CA GLY A 202 -3.02 10.80 10.94
C GLY A 202 -4.17 9.96 11.50
N ILE A 203 -4.28 9.86 12.83
CA ILE A 203 -5.38 9.14 13.51
C ILE A 203 -6.73 9.81 13.25
N GLN A 204 -6.79 11.15 13.25
CA GLN A 204 -8.02 11.88 12.91
C GLN A 204 -8.46 11.65 11.46
N MET A 205 -7.51 11.58 10.53
CA MET A 205 -7.77 11.26 9.13
C MET A 205 -8.29 9.82 8.97
N MET A 206 -7.65 8.86 9.63
CA MET A 206 -8.11 7.47 9.68
C MET A 206 -9.55 7.37 10.21
N LYS A 207 -9.81 7.98 11.37
CA LYS A 207 -11.14 7.94 11.98
C LYS A 207 -12.19 8.55 11.05
N PHE A 208 -11.89 9.70 10.44
CA PHE A 208 -12.80 10.33 9.49
C PHE A 208 -13.13 9.40 8.30
N LEU A 209 -12.13 8.67 7.79
CA LEU A 209 -12.35 7.72 6.70
C LEU A 209 -13.21 6.53 7.14
N LEU A 210 -12.93 5.96 8.32
CA LEU A 210 -13.72 4.86 8.90
C LEU A 210 -15.17 5.27 9.15
N ASP A 211 -15.40 6.46 9.73
CA ASP A 211 -16.74 7.00 9.97
C ASP A 211 -17.50 7.24 8.66
N THR A 212 -16.79 7.63 7.59
CA THR A 212 -17.42 7.84 6.28
C THR A 212 -17.82 6.51 5.62
N ALA A 213 -16.99 5.49 5.78
CA ALA A 213 -17.19 4.16 5.18
C ALA A 213 -17.92 3.16 6.10
N GLU A 214 -18.43 3.60 7.26
CA GLU A 214 -18.84 2.76 8.40
C GLU A 214 -19.65 1.51 8.01
N ASN A 215 -20.68 1.66 7.16
CA ASN A 215 -21.54 0.55 6.74
C ASN A 215 -20.78 -0.54 5.95
N HIS A 216 -19.73 -0.16 5.24
CA HIS A 216 -18.93 -1.04 4.41
C HIS A 216 -17.84 -1.80 5.20
N LEU A 217 -17.61 -1.45 6.48
CA LEU A 217 -16.70 -2.22 7.33
C LEU A 217 -17.20 -3.65 7.61
N GLN A 218 -18.48 -3.95 7.34
CA GLN A 218 -19.04 -5.29 7.44
C GLN A 218 -18.96 -6.08 6.11
N GLU A 219 -18.43 -5.47 5.05
CA GLU A 219 -18.20 -6.11 3.76
C GLU A 219 -16.73 -6.53 3.66
N PRO A 220 -16.41 -7.83 3.48
CA PRO A 220 -15.02 -8.30 3.57
C PRO A 220 -14.04 -7.60 2.63
N GLU A 221 -14.47 -7.31 1.39
CA GLU A 221 -13.61 -6.67 0.38
C GLU A 221 -13.33 -5.20 0.74
N ALA A 222 -14.35 -4.46 1.18
CA ALA A 222 -14.20 -3.07 1.59
C ALA A 222 -13.41 -2.95 2.91
N ALA A 223 -13.70 -3.81 3.89
CA ALA A 223 -12.98 -3.87 5.15
C ALA A 223 -11.51 -4.26 4.93
N GLN A 224 -11.22 -5.18 4.00
CA GLN A 224 -9.85 -5.51 3.62
C GLN A 224 -9.14 -4.32 2.97
N GLN A 225 -9.80 -3.60 2.06
CA GLN A 225 -9.19 -2.43 1.43
C GLN A 225 -8.86 -1.35 2.47
N LEU A 226 -9.80 -1.01 3.35
CA LEU A 226 -9.55 0.00 4.38
C LEU A 226 -8.50 -0.47 5.38
N LEU A 227 -8.77 -1.57 6.08
CA LEU A 227 -7.91 -1.98 7.18
C LEU A 227 -6.61 -2.58 6.64
N GLY A 228 -6.70 -3.56 5.74
CA GLY A 228 -5.55 -4.29 5.24
C GLY A 228 -4.62 -3.50 4.32
N ASN A 229 -5.13 -2.51 3.58
CA ASN A 229 -4.32 -1.72 2.64
C ASN A 229 -4.19 -0.26 3.11
N ASP A 230 -5.29 0.52 3.10
CA ASP A 230 -5.23 1.98 3.29
C ASP A 230 -4.69 2.38 4.66
N LEU A 231 -5.03 1.65 5.72
CA LEU A 231 -4.60 1.95 7.10
C LEU A 231 -3.31 1.25 7.53
N TYR A 232 -2.75 0.39 6.68
CA TYR A 232 -1.65 -0.50 7.05
C TYR A 232 -0.44 0.27 7.58
N GLU A 233 0.14 1.19 6.80
CA GLU A 233 1.33 1.93 7.21
C GLU A 233 1.11 2.78 8.47
N LEU A 234 -0.06 3.41 8.59
CA LEU A 234 -0.39 4.26 9.74
C LEU A 234 -0.46 3.46 11.05
N CYS A 235 -1.13 2.31 11.04
CA CYS A 235 -1.33 1.49 12.24
C CYS A 235 -0.05 0.74 12.68
N HIS A 236 0.87 0.47 11.75
CA HIS A 236 2.16 -0.16 12.03
C HIS A 236 3.22 0.84 12.54
N ASP A 237 2.98 2.15 12.41
CA ASP A 237 3.94 3.16 12.84
C ASP A 237 4.03 3.23 14.38
N GLN A 238 5.21 2.91 14.92
CA GLN A 238 5.51 2.95 16.35
C GLN A 238 5.34 4.34 16.98
N ALA A 239 5.48 5.41 16.20
CA ALA A 239 5.21 6.77 16.67
C ALA A 239 3.70 7.04 16.82
N VAL A 240 2.87 6.30 16.07
CA VAL A 240 1.41 6.45 16.04
C VAL A 240 0.73 5.58 17.09
N GLN A 241 1.21 4.34 17.27
CA GLN A 241 0.62 3.35 18.18
C GLN A 241 0.28 3.88 19.58
N PRO A 242 1.16 4.59 20.33
CA PRO A 242 0.81 5.09 21.67
C PRO A 242 -0.43 6.00 21.68
N GLN A 243 -0.55 6.87 20.68
CA GLN A 243 -1.67 7.81 20.56
C GLN A 243 -2.93 7.07 20.10
N LEU A 244 -2.78 6.13 19.17
CA LEU A 244 -3.89 5.29 18.71
C LEU A 244 -4.46 4.45 19.87
N LEU A 245 -3.62 3.82 20.69
CA LEU A 245 -4.10 3.09 21.88
C LEU A 245 -4.83 4.01 22.86
N THR A 246 -4.39 5.27 23.00
CA THR A 246 -5.10 6.26 23.83
C THR A 246 -6.49 6.56 23.27
N GLN A 247 -6.62 6.70 21.95
CA GLN A 247 -7.91 6.92 21.28
C GLN A 247 -8.81 5.69 21.40
N LEU A 248 -8.29 4.47 21.24
CA LEU A 248 -9.07 3.23 21.39
C LEU A 248 -9.63 3.01 22.80
N LYS A 249 -8.99 3.58 23.83
CA LYS A 249 -9.55 3.60 25.20
C LYS A 249 -10.68 4.60 25.36
N ALA A 250 -10.58 5.74 24.67
CA ALA A 250 -11.51 6.85 24.83
C ALA A 250 -12.73 6.73 23.91
N ASP A 251 -12.58 6.03 22.80
CA ASP A 251 -13.56 5.93 21.73
C ASP A 251 -13.95 4.47 21.46
N GLU A 252 -15.08 4.09 22.05
CA GLU A 252 -15.65 2.75 21.88
C GLU A 252 -16.00 2.45 20.42
N HIS A 253 -16.44 3.47 19.68
CA HIS A 253 -16.86 3.31 18.30
C HIS A 253 -15.68 2.99 17.40
N LEU A 254 -14.57 3.71 17.55
CA LEU A 254 -13.33 3.42 16.82
C LEU A 254 -12.81 2.00 17.11
N ALA A 255 -12.87 1.58 18.38
CA ALA A 255 -12.47 0.22 18.75
C ALA A 255 -13.35 -0.84 18.07
N GLN A 256 -14.67 -0.63 18.00
CA GLN A 256 -15.59 -1.53 17.30
C GLN A 256 -15.34 -1.53 15.79
N GLN A 257 -15.11 -0.37 15.17
CA GLN A 257 -14.78 -0.27 13.73
C GLN A 257 -13.53 -1.09 13.37
N LEU A 258 -12.48 -1.06 14.20
CA LEU A 258 -11.25 -1.80 13.94
C LEU A 258 -11.35 -3.29 14.30
N PHE A 259 -11.99 -3.65 15.42
CA PHE A 259 -11.97 -5.03 15.94
C PHE A 259 -13.21 -5.87 15.58
N GLN A 260 -14.30 -5.23 15.13
CA GLN A 260 -15.55 -5.89 14.75
C GLN A 260 -15.92 -5.71 13.27
N SER A 261 -14.97 -5.32 12.42
CA SER A 261 -15.14 -5.34 10.98
C SER A 261 -15.16 -6.77 10.41
N ALA A 262 -15.56 -6.90 9.14
CA ALA A 262 -15.55 -8.16 8.41
C ALA A 262 -14.15 -8.62 7.95
N TYR A 263 -13.10 -7.91 8.38
CA TYR A 263 -11.72 -8.22 8.04
C TYR A 263 -10.82 -8.15 9.30
N VAL A 264 -10.33 -9.31 9.71
CA VAL A 264 -9.34 -9.43 10.77
C VAL A 264 -8.01 -9.84 10.15
N SER A 265 -6.96 -9.07 10.43
CA SER A 265 -5.61 -9.25 9.91
C SER A 265 -4.54 -8.92 10.95
N ASP A 266 -3.31 -8.80 10.49
CA ASP A 266 -2.14 -8.48 11.29
C ASP A 266 -2.30 -7.17 12.07
N ILE A 267 -3.05 -6.18 11.58
CA ILE A 267 -3.24 -4.90 12.29
C ILE A 267 -3.88 -5.10 13.67
N GLN A 268 -4.91 -5.94 13.79
CA GLN A 268 -5.49 -6.20 15.11
C GLN A 268 -4.51 -6.95 16.01
N GLY A 269 -3.70 -7.85 15.44
CA GLY A 269 -2.63 -8.54 16.16
C GLY A 269 -1.56 -7.57 16.67
N GLU A 270 -1.07 -6.68 15.80
CA GLU A 270 -0.07 -5.68 16.14
C GLU A 270 -0.56 -4.66 17.15
N LEU A 271 -1.84 -4.24 17.10
CA LEU A 271 -2.41 -3.36 18.12
C LEU A 271 -2.51 -4.06 19.48
N LEU A 272 -2.79 -5.36 19.50
CA LEU A 272 -2.79 -6.16 20.73
C LEU A 272 -1.38 -6.36 21.28
N ASP A 273 -0.39 -6.57 20.40
CA ASP A 273 1.02 -6.62 20.78
C ASP A 273 1.48 -5.25 21.29
N ALA A 274 1.12 -4.15 20.63
CA ALA A 274 1.38 -2.80 21.09
C ALA A 274 0.81 -2.56 22.50
N CYS A 275 -0.38 -3.10 22.81
CA CYS A 275 -0.90 -3.06 24.16
C CYS A 275 0.04 -3.76 25.17
N ASP A 276 0.68 -4.87 24.81
CA ASP A 276 1.70 -5.49 25.69
C ASP A 276 2.94 -4.60 25.83
N TRP A 277 3.43 -4.05 24.73
CA TRP A 277 4.62 -3.17 24.71
C TRP A 277 4.43 -1.91 25.55
N PHE A 278 3.23 -1.34 25.56
CA PHE A 278 2.88 -0.14 26.33
C PHE A 278 2.23 -0.46 27.69
N GLU A 279 2.22 -1.72 28.11
CA GLU A 279 1.66 -2.21 29.38
C GLU A 279 0.15 -1.93 29.58
N GLU A 280 -0.60 -1.85 28.49
CA GLU A 280 -2.03 -1.51 28.43
C GLU A 280 -2.95 -2.72 28.58
N ARG A 281 -2.81 -3.45 29.69
CA ARG A 281 -3.51 -4.72 29.92
C ARG A 281 -5.04 -4.64 29.83
N SER A 282 -5.64 -3.63 30.45
CA SER A 282 -7.12 -3.49 30.44
C SER A 282 -7.64 -3.16 29.05
N LEU A 283 -6.90 -2.39 28.26
CA LEU A 283 -7.25 -2.14 26.87
C LEU A 283 -7.15 -3.43 26.05
N LYS A 284 -6.05 -4.18 26.21
CA LYS A 284 -5.87 -5.46 25.52
C LYS A 284 -7.02 -6.43 25.78
N GLU A 285 -7.42 -6.60 27.05
CA GLU A 285 -8.55 -7.45 27.44
C GLU A 285 -9.85 -7.01 26.76
N TYR A 286 -10.10 -5.70 26.73
CA TYR A 286 -11.27 -5.13 26.05
C TYR A 286 -11.24 -5.39 24.53
N LEU A 287 -10.13 -5.09 23.85
CA LEU A 287 -10.00 -5.30 22.40
C LEU A 287 -10.08 -6.78 22.02
N LEU A 288 -9.50 -7.69 22.81
CA LEU A 288 -9.68 -9.14 22.66
C LEU A 288 -11.14 -9.57 22.83
N SER A 289 -11.87 -8.94 23.77
CA SER A 289 -13.29 -9.24 23.94
C SER A 289 -14.11 -8.85 22.71
N LEU A 290 -13.79 -7.74 22.05
CA LEU A 290 -14.43 -7.35 20.78
C LEU A 290 -14.12 -8.35 19.68
N LEU A 291 -12.84 -8.73 19.56
CA LEU A 291 -12.36 -9.63 18.52
C LEU A 291 -12.94 -11.05 18.65
N THR A 292 -13.04 -11.57 19.87
CA THR A 292 -13.64 -12.89 20.13
C THR A 292 -15.14 -12.95 19.89
N GLN A 293 -15.82 -11.81 19.90
CA GLN A 293 -17.23 -11.68 19.51
C GLN A 293 -17.41 -11.49 18.00
N ASN A 294 -16.32 -11.24 17.25
CA ASN A 294 -16.36 -11.04 15.82
C ASN A 294 -16.45 -12.38 15.08
N ALA A 295 -17.50 -12.57 14.27
CA ALA A 295 -17.74 -13.79 13.49
C ALA A 295 -16.65 -14.10 12.44
N TYR A 296 -15.88 -13.09 12.03
CA TYR A 296 -14.80 -13.22 11.07
C TYR A 296 -13.46 -13.61 11.71
N PHE A 297 -13.35 -13.54 13.04
CA PHE A 297 -12.13 -13.91 13.75
C PHE A 297 -11.98 -15.44 13.85
N LYS A 298 -10.86 -15.96 13.36
CA LYS A 298 -10.52 -17.40 13.40
C LYS A 298 -9.24 -17.70 14.19
N GLY A 299 -8.75 -16.72 14.95
CA GLY A 299 -7.41 -16.75 15.55
C GLY A 299 -6.37 -16.05 14.67
N PHE A 300 -5.26 -15.66 15.29
CA PHE A 300 -4.05 -15.26 14.58
C PHE A 300 -3.24 -16.53 14.28
N ASN A 301 -2.71 -16.65 13.06
CA ASN A 301 -1.93 -17.81 12.62
C ASN A 301 -0.49 -17.75 13.12
#